data_AF-A0A957ZQB4-F1
#
_entry.id   AF-A0A957ZQB4-F1
#
_cell.length_a   1.000
_cell.length_b   1.000
_cell.length_c   1.000
_cell.angle_alpha   90.00
_cell.angle_beta   90.00
_cell.angle_gamma   90.00
#
_symmetry.space_group_name_H-M   'P 1'
#
loop_
_entity.id
_entity.type
_entity.pdbx_description
1 polymer ?
#
loop_
_entity_poly.entity_id
_entity_poly.type
_entity_poly.pdbx_seq_one_letter_code
_entity_poly.pdbx_strand_id
1 'polypeptide(L)'
;QAEADAFYTAIQPAHLTEDEKRVQRQALAGMLWSKQLYYYDVSQWLAGDANLPNYPLHRQIDRNREWPHLVNFDVISMPDKWEYPWYATWDLAFHCLPLTLVDPDFAKRQLTLLTREWYMHPNGQLPAYEWNFSDVNPPVHAWATWRVYKIEAKQQGRADRAFLEGVFHKLLLNFTWWVNRKDEDGNNLFQGGFLGLDNISVFDRSQTLPTGGHLDQADGTAWMASFSLTMMQMALELARENPIYQDLATKFFEHFLAIASAMGDETLSGYRLWDEADGFFYDTLHLPDGRMIPLKVRSLVGLLPLIAVDTLEPGLLETMPVFRRRLEWFIANRPHLVDDMAVAEVPGQGQRRLVAILTRDRLVRVLAKLLDEQEFLSDYGIRSLSKYHERHPYTFYVAGEAHTVRYTPAESDSWLFGGNSNWRGPIWFPITYLIIEALQKYHHYYGDELKVECPTGSGRWLTLSEVATELSRRLIRLFLRNEQGRRPIYGGTVLFQEDPHWRDHLLFNEYFHGDNGAGLGAAHQTGWTGLVAKLIQQSG
;
A
#
# COMPACT_ATOMS: atom_id res chain seq x y z
N GLN A 1 -19.60 9.96 -29.15
CA GLN A 1 -20.34 9.94 -27.87
C GLN A 1 -21.06 8.61 -27.68
N ALA A 2 -21.97 8.21 -28.57
CA ALA A 2 -22.71 6.94 -28.44
C ALA A 2 -21.83 5.68 -28.25
N GLU A 3 -20.71 5.55 -28.97
CA GLU A 3 -19.77 4.42 -28.79
C GLU A 3 -19.13 4.39 -27.40
N ALA A 4 -18.76 5.56 -26.87
CA ALA A 4 -18.22 5.66 -25.52
C ALA A 4 -19.30 5.30 -24.47
N ASP A 5 -20.55 5.76 -24.67
CA ASP A 5 -21.65 5.43 -23.78
C ASP A 5 -21.97 3.93 -23.78
N ALA A 6 -21.93 3.29 -24.95
CA ALA A 6 -22.07 1.84 -25.08
C ALA A 6 -20.94 1.08 -24.39
N PHE A 7 -19.68 1.52 -24.55
CA PHE A 7 -18.53 0.92 -23.87
C PHE A 7 -18.67 0.97 -22.34
N TYR A 8 -18.97 2.14 -21.78
CA TYR A 8 -19.13 2.26 -20.33
C TYR A 8 -20.35 1.46 -19.84
N THR A 9 -21.47 1.49 -20.55
CA THR A 9 -22.66 0.68 -20.19
C THR A 9 -22.34 -0.83 -20.10
N ALA A 10 -21.40 -1.33 -20.91
CA ALA A 10 -21.02 -2.74 -20.90
C ALA A 10 -20.15 -3.15 -19.69
N ILE A 11 -19.40 -2.21 -19.08
CA ILE A 11 -18.50 -2.51 -17.94
C ILE A 11 -19.08 -2.08 -16.59
N GLN A 12 -20.00 -1.12 -16.59
CA GLN A 12 -20.63 -0.61 -15.37
C GLN A 12 -21.72 -1.57 -14.84
N PRO A 13 -21.74 -1.87 -13.54
CA PRO A 13 -22.84 -2.62 -12.94
C PRO A 13 -24.19 -1.93 -13.17
N ALA A 14 -25.22 -2.72 -13.50
CA ALA A 14 -26.53 -2.18 -13.85
C ALA A 14 -27.25 -1.45 -12.70
N HIS A 15 -26.87 -1.71 -11.44
CA HIS A 15 -27.49 -1.14 -10.24
C HIS A 15 -26.93 0.22 -9.82
N LEU A 16 -25.82 0.68 -10.42
CA LEU A 16 -25.21 1.96 -10.06
C LEU A 16 -26.17 3.13 -10.35
N THR A 17 -26.18 4.12 -9.47
CA THR A 17 -26.84 5.40 -9.72
C THR A 17 -26.13 6.17 -10.85
N GLU A 18 -26.82 7.15 -11.44
CA GLU A 18 -26.22 8.00 -12.48
C GLU A 18 -25.02 8.82 -11.98
N ASP A 19 -24.99 9.16 -10.68
CA ASP A 19 -23.85 9.88 -10.10
C ASP A 19 -22.64 8.95 -9.93
N GLU A 20 -22.84 7.72 -9.46
CA GLU A 20 -21.77 6.71 -9.37
C GLU A 20 -21.21 6.35 -10.76
N LYS A 21 -22.08 6.16 -11.76
CA LYS A 21 -21.65 5.94 -13.15
C LYS A 21 -20.80 7.09 -13.66
N ARG A 22 -21.18 8.34 -13.34
CA ARG A 22 -20.42 9.55 -13.72
C ARG A 22 -19.05 9.59 -13.04
N VAL A 23 -18.97 9.33 -11.74
CA VAL A 23 -17.71 9.28 -11.00
C VAL A 23 -16.78 8.22 -11.58
N GLN A 24 -17.28 6.99 -11.73
CA GLN A 24 -16.48 5.88 -12.24
C GLN A 24 -15.97 6.15 -13.66
N ARG A 25 -16.81 6.69 -14.54
CA ARG A 25 -16.43 7.04 -15.91
C ARG A 25 -15.32 8.10 -15.93
N GLN A 26 -15.44 9.15 -15.11
CA GLN A 26 -14.43 10.22 -15.06
C GLN A 26 -13.11 9.73 -14.45
N ALA A 27 -13.15 8.87 -13.44
CA ALA A 27 -11.96 8.25 -12.87
C ALA A 27 -11.22 7.41 -13.93
N LEU A 28 -11.93 6.55 -14.67
CA LEU A 28 -11.33 5.74 -15.74
C LEU A 28 -10.81 6.60 -16.90
N ALA A 29 -11.55 7.66 -17.27
CA ALA A 29 -11.09 8.60 -18.29
C ALA A 29 -9.82 9.33 -17.84
N GLY A 30 -9.73 9.75 -16.58
CA GLY A 30 -8.54 10.38 -16.00
C GLY A 30 -7.32 9.45 -15.98
N MET A 31 -7.49 8.17 -15.66
CA MET A 31 -6.42 7.17 -15.77
C MET A 31 -5.86 7.09 -17.20
N LEU A 32 -6.74 7.11 -18.21
CA LEU A 32 -6.34 7.07 -19.62
C LEU A 32 -5.66 8.37 -20.06
N TRP A 33 -6.11 9.52 -19.56
CA TRP A 33 -5.55 10.84 -19.88
C TRP A 33 -4.21 11.13 -19.24
N SER A 34 -3.91 10.45 -18.12
CA SER A 34 -2.63 10.56 -17.38
C SER A 34 -1.51 9.71 -17.97
N LYS A 35 -1.77 8.97 -19.05
CA LYS A 35 -0.72 8.30 -19.83
C LYS A 35 0.16 9.34 -20.54
N GLN A 36 1.47 9.31 -20.33
CA GLN A 36 2.44 10.22 -20.95
C GLN A 36 3.62 9.46 -21.52
N LEU A 37 4.15 9.92 -22.67
CA LEU A 37 5.48 9.52 -23.11
C LEU A 37 6.49 10.14 -22.15
N TYR A 38 7.25 9.29 -21.46
CA TYR A 38 8.28 9.72 -20.52
C TYR A 38 9.65 9.35 -21.09
N TYR A 39 10.47 10.38 -21.40
CA TYR A 39 11.81 10.21 -21.94
C TYR A 39 12.86 10.72 -20.96
N TYR A 40 13.68 9.80 -20.46
CA TYR A 40 14.81 10.12 -19.59
C TYR A 40 15.90 9.06 -19.72
N ASP A 41 17.02 9.44 -20.35
CA ASP A 41 18.25 8.65 -20.40
C ASP A 41 19.24 9.22 -19.37
N VAL A 42 19.54 8.44 -18.33
CA VAL A 42 20.40 8.89 -17.23
C VAL A 42 21.83 9.10 -17.70
N SER A 43 22.36 8.21 -18.54
CA SER A 43 23.72 8.34 -19.06
C SER A 43 23.88 9.59 -19.92
N GLN A 44 22.94 9.83 -20.84
CA GLN A 44 22.91 11.04 -21.64
C GLN A 44 22.76 12.29 -20.77
N TRP A 45 21.92 12.23 -19.74
CA TRP A 45 21.78 13.34 -18.80
C TRP A 45 23.09 13.64 -18.05
N LEU A 46 23.80 12.63 -17.55
CA LEU A 46 25.06 12.85 -16.83
C LEU A 46 26.18 13.37 -17.74
N ALA A 47 26.21 12.91 -19.00
CA ALA A 47 27.16 13.36 -20.02
C ALA A 47 26.92 14.80 -20.52
N GLY A 48 25.77 15.41 -20.21
CA GLY A 48 25.46 16.77 -20.69
C GLY A 48 25.28 16.85 -22.21
N ASP A 49 25.23 18.07 -22.73
CA ASP A 49 25.09 18.32 -24.17
C ASP A 49 26.42 18.81 -24.76
N ALA A 50 27.05 17.97 -25.59
CA ALA A 50 28.31 18.28 -26.24
C ALA A 50 28.24 19.47 -27.20
N ASN A 51 27.03 19.86 -27.66
CA ASN A 51 26.83 21.00 -28.55
C ASN A 51 26.68 22.34 -27.81
N LEU A 52 26.66 22.33 -26.46
CA LEU A 52 26.53 23.52 -25.64
C LEU A 52 27.87 23.83 -24.93
N PRO A 53 28.76 24.64 -25.54
CA PRO A 53 30.15 24.82 -25.09
C PRO A 53 30.32 25.45 -23.70
N ASN A 54 29.27 26.08 -23.16
CA ASN A 54 29.28 26.73 -21.84
C ASN A 54 28.66 25.86 -20.72
N TYR A 55 28.18 24.66 -21.04
CA TYR A 55 27.70 23.72 -20.04
C TYR A 55 28.78 22.68 -19.76
N PRO A 56 29.00 22.30 -18.49
CA PRO A 56 30.01 21.31 -18.17
C PRO A 56 29.69 20.00 -18.89
N LEU A 57 30.69 19.48 -19.63
CA LEU A 57 30.66 18.17 -20.33
C LEU A 57 30.35 16.99 -19.39
N HIS A 58 30.38 17.20 -18.08
CA HIS A 58 29.88 16.28 -17.08
C HIS A 58 29.09 17.07 -16.06
N ARG A 59 27.79 16.78 -15.92
CA ARG A 59 26.99 17.39 -14.86
C ARG A 59 27.53 16.89 -13.51
N GLN A 60 28.05 17.79 -12.68
CA GLN A 60 28.42 17.50 -11.29
C GLN A 60 27.17 17.45 -10.39
N ILE A 61 26.18 16.66 -10.81
CA ILE A 61 24.92 16.48 -10.08
C ILE A 61 24.90 15.02 -9.62
N ASP A 62 24.54 14.79 -8.36
CA ASP A 62 24.51 13.44 -7.78
C ASP A 62 23.21 12.67 -8.09
N ARG A 63 22.17 13.39 -8.53
CA ARG A 63 20.86 12.84 -8.93
C ARG A 63 21.03 11.63 -9.86
N ASN A 64 20.55 10.48 -9.39
CA ASN A 64 20.47 9.21 -10.13
C ASN A 64 21.81 8.71 -10.71
N ARG A 65 22.97 9.18 -10.20
CA ARG A 65 24.28 8.79 -10.73
C ARG A 65 24.55 7.28 -10.68
N GLU A 66 23.91 6.57 -9.74
CA GLU A 66 24.00 5.11 -9.58
C GLU A 66 23.18 4.34 -10.63
N TRP A 67 22.39 5.02 -11.47
CA TRP A 67 21.47 4.41 -12.43
C TRP A 67 21.84 4.68 -13.90
N PRO A 68 23.11 4.59 -14.33
CA PRO A 68 23.50 4.98 -15.69
C PRO A 68 22.87 4.08 -16.77
N HIS A 69 22.43 2.88 -16.40
CA HIS A 69 21.78 1.91 -17.29
C HIS A 69 20.30 2.24 -17.56
N LEU A 70 19.69 3.11 -16.77
CA LEU A 70 18.25 3.35 -16.82
C LEU A 70 17.91 4.30 -17.96
N VAL A 71 17.06 3.82 -18.87
CA VAL A 71 16.60 4.54 -20.06
C VAL A 71 15.09 4.42 -20.15
N ASN A 72 14.41 5.55 -20.04
CA ASN A 72 12.96 5.61 -20.12
C ASN A 72 12.60 6.12 -21.50
N PHE A 73 11.79 5.39 -22.25
CA PHE A 73 11.23 5.87 -23.51
C PHE A 73 9.91 5.16 -23.81
N ASP A 74 8.96 5.33 -22.88
CA ASP A 74 7.73 4.54 -22.87
C ASP A 74 6.53 5.44 -22.54
N VAL A 75 5.35 4.98 -22.95
CA VAL A 75 4.10 5.58 -22.46
C VAL A 75 3.79 4.98 -21.09
N ILE A 76 3.87 5.82 -20.05
CA ILE A 76 3.74 5.44 -18.65
C ILE A 76 2.51 6.12 -18.03
N SER A 77 1.83 5.43 -17.09
CA SER A 77 0.75 6.03 -16.30
C SER A 77 1.32 6.93 -15.20
N MET A 78 1.04 8.22 -15.26
CA MET A 78 1.49 9.20 -14.25
C MET A 78 0.53 9.29 -13.06
N PRO A 79 1.02 9.67 -11.86
CA PRO A 79 0.15 10.01 -10.73
C PRO A 79 -0.78 11.18 -11.08
N ASP A 80 -0.23 12.24 -11.68
CA ASP A 80 -0.93 13.43 -12.12
C ASP A 80 -0.31 13.92 -13.44
N LYS A 81 -1.12 14.32 -14.41
CA LYS A 81 -0.61 14.73 -15.74
C LYS A 81 0.18 16.05 -15.71
N TRP A 82 -0.13 16.92 -14.77
CA TRP A 82 0.34 18.30 -14.70
C TRP A 82 1.38 18.52 -13.60
N GLU A 83 1.06 18.15 -12.36
CA GLU A 83 1.90 18.42 -11.18
C GLU A 83 2.97 17.36 -10.97
N TYR A 84 2.66 16.11 -11.32
CA TYR A 84 3.57 14.97 -11.24
C TYR A 84 3.74 14.29 -12.60
N PRO A 85 4.27 14.98 -13.64
CA PRO A 85 4.48 14.43 -14.99
C PRO A 85 5.67 13.46 -15.04
N TRP A 86 5.80 12.64 -14.01
CA TRP A 86 6.86 11.67 -13.77
C TRP A 86 6.30 10.51 -12.94
N TYR A 87 6.87 9.32 -13.12
CA TYR A 87 6.34 8.12 -12.45
C TYR A 87 6.96 7.94 -11.07
N ALA A 88 6.15 7.42 -10.16
CA ALA A 88 6.59 6.73 -8.96
C ALA A 88 6.17 5.25 -9.09
N THR A 89 7.09 4.35 -8.76
CA THR A 89 6.86 2.91 -8.94
C THR A 89 5.71 2.40 -8.08
N TRP A 90 5.60 2.86 -6.83
CA TRP A 90 4.52 2.41 -5.96
C TRP A 90 3.15 2.96 -6.37
N ASP A 91 3.06 4.23 -6.80
CA ASP A 91 1.86 4.81 -7.42
C ASP A 91 1.38 3.97 -8.62
N LEU A 92 2.30 3.63 -9.53
CA LEU A 92 2.01 2.88 -10.74
C LEU A 92 1.38 1.51 -10.43
N ALA A 93 1.77 0.87 -9.33
CA ALA A 93 1.14 -0.37 -8.87
C ALA A 93 -0.36 -0.17 -8.59
N PHE A 94 -0.75 0.93 -7.95
CA PHE A 94 -2.16 1.27 -7.71
C PHE A 94 -2.89 1.69 -8.99
N HIS A 95 -2.23 2.38 -9.92
CA HIS A 95 -2.80 2.78 -11.21
C HIS A 95 -3.30 1.58 -12.03
N CYS A 96 -2.56 0.47 -11.96
CA CYS A 96 -2.85 -0.73 -12.75
C CYS A 96 -4.20 -1.36 -12.41
N LEU A 97 -4.71 -1.23 -11.18
CA LEU A 97 -6.00 -1.82 -10.80
C LEU A 97 -7.20 -1.20 -11.55
N PRO A 98 -7.44 0.13 -11.51
CA PRO A 98 -8.50 0.75 -12.30
C PRO A 98 -8.22 0.63 -13.80
N LEU A 99 -6.96 0.72 -14.26
CA LEU A 99 -6.64 0.50 -15.68
C LEU A 99 -7.04 -0.89 -16.16
N THR A 100 -6.94 -1.93 -15.34
CA THR A 100 -7.35 -3.30 -15.71
C THR A 100 -8.85 -3.40 -16.01
N LEU A 101 -9.67 -2.45 -15.55
CA LEU A 101 -11.10 -2.43 -15.89
C LEU A 101 -11.36 -2.06 -17.36
N VAL A 102 -10.43 -1.38 -18.01
CA VAL A 102 -10.61 -0.83 -19.38
C VAL A 102 -9.50 -1.23 -20.36
N ASP A 103 -8.30 -1.53 -19.87
CA ASP A 103 -7.09 -1.82 -20.66
C ASP A 103 -6.13 -2.73 -19.85
N PRO A 104 -6.50 -4.02 -19.63
CA PRO A 104 -5.68 -4.97 -18.87
C PRO A 104 -4.30 -5.20 -19.50
N ASP A 105 -4.19 -5.14 -20.83
CA ASP A 105 -2.91 -5.29 -21.52
C ASP A 105 -1.95 -4.14 -21.20
N PHE A 106 -2.43 -2.90 -21.14
CA PHE A 106 -1.59 -1.78 -20.70
C PHE A 106 -1.18 -1.94 -19.24
N ALA A 107 -2.10 -2.29 -18.33
CA ALA A 107 -1.77 -2.51 -16.92
C ALA A 107 -0.65 -3.57 -16.75
N LYS A 108 -0.73 -4.70 -17.46
CA LYS A 108 0.33 -5.72 -17.48
C LYS A 108 1.65 -5.19 -18.04
N ARG A 109 1.61 -4.41 -19.13
CA ARG A 109 2.82 -3.78 -19.69
C ARG A 109 3.48 -2.82 -18.71
N GLN A 110 2.73 -2.02 -17.97
CA GLN A 110 3.26 -1.10 -16.95
C GLN A 110 3.99 -1.85 -15.83
N LEU A 111 3.41 -2.94 -15.31
CA LEU A 111 4.05 -3.75 -14.28
C LEU A 111 5.28 -4.49 -14.81
N THR A 112 5.23 -4.96 -16.06
CA THR A 112 6.40 -5.58 -16.70
C THR A 112 7.52 -4.58 -16.94
N LEU A 113 7.18 -3.35 -17.33
CA LEU A 113 8.13 -2.29 -17.71
C LEU A 113 9.15 -2.00 -16.61
N LEU A 114 8.68 -1.75 -15.39
CA LEU A 114 9.55 -1.43 -14.25
C LEU A 114 10.50 -2.58 -13.85
N THR A 115 10.24 -3.79 -14.35
CA THR A 115 11.08 -4.97 -14.10
C THR A 115 12.02 -5.32 -15.24
N ARG A 116 12.04 -4.52 -16.31
CA ARG A 116 12.94 -4.69 -17.47
C ARG A 116 14.39 -4.39 -17.09
N GLU A 117 15.31 -4.96 -17.86
CA GLU A 117 16.76 -4.85 -17.66
C GLU A 117 17.29 -3.40 -17.75
N TRP A 118 16.57 -2.52 -18.45
CA TRP A 118 16.89 -1.11 -18.59
C TRP A 118 16.06 -0.19 -17.66
N TYR A 119 15.29 -0.77 -16.72
CA TYR A 119 14.60 -0.04 -15.65
C TYR A 119 15.04 -0.52 -14.26
N MET A 120 15.06 -1.82 -14.03
CA MET A 120 15.48 -2.42 -12.76
C MET A 120 16.99 -2.34 -12.62
N HIS A 121 17.47 -1.89 -11.46
CA HIS A 121 18.89 -1.88 -11.16
C HIS A 121 19.45 -3.31 -11.15
N PRO A 122 20.69 -3.56 -11.62
CA PRO A 122 21.31 -4.89 -11.61
C PRO A 122 21.38 -5.62 -10.25
N ASN A 123 21.15 -4.90 -9.15
CA ASN A 123 21.09 -5.47 -7.79
C ASN A 123 19.68 -5.93 -7.39
N GLY A 124 18.67 -5.75 -8.25
CA GLY A 124 17.26 -6.08 -8.00
C GLY A 124 16.37 -4.91 -7.56
N GLN A 125 16.93 -3.71 -7.31
CA GLN A 125 16.13 -2.54 -6.91
C GLN A 125 15.24 -2.04 -8.05
N LEU A 126 13.98 -1.73 -7.74
CA LEU A 126 13.10 -1.01 -8.65
C LEU A 126 13.34 0.50 -8.50
N PRO A 127 13.34 1.29 -9.59
CA PRO A 127 13.56 2.73 -9.51
C PRO A 127 12.40 3.37 -8.75
N ALA A 128 12.67 4.10 -7.67
CA ALA A 128 11.60 4.70 -6.86
C ALA A 128 10.82 5.78 -7.63
N TYR A 129 11.46 6.93 -7.89
CA TYR A 129 10.87 8.05 -8.61
C TYR A 129 11.94 8.99 -9.17
N GLU A 130 11.54 9.94 -10.02
CA GLU A 130 12.44 10.74 -10.85
C GLU A 130 13.61 11.40 -10.11
N TRP A 131 13.37 11.90 -8.91
CA TRP A 131 14.35 12.69 -8.16
C TRP A 131 15.40 11.83 -7.47
N ASN A 132 15.05 10.59 -7.14
CA ASN A 132 15.96 9.64 -6.49
C ASN A 132 15.52 8.20 -6.77
N PHE A 133 16.06 7.58 -7.82
CA PHE A 133 15.75 6.18 -8.13
C PHE A 133 16.26 5.20 -7.06
N SER A 134 17.29 5.59 -6.29
CA SER A 134 17.84 4.78 -5.21
C SER A 134 17.00 4.83 -3.92
N ASP A 135 15.96 5.66 -3.85
CA ASP A 135 15.08 5.69 -2.68
C ASP A 135 14.27 4.39 -2.53
N VAL A 136 13.62 4.24 -1.38
CA VAL A 136 12.86 3.05 -1.04
C VAL A 136 11.37 3.35 -1.07
N ASN A 137 10.65 2.57 -1.87
CA ASN A 137 9.20 2.65 -1.99
C ASN A 137 8.54 1.37 -1.49
N PRO A 138 7.29 1.40 -1.01
CA PRO A 138 6.57 0.19 -0.63
C PRO A 138 6.60 -0.87 -1.75
N PRO A 139 6.91 -2.15 -1.45
CA PRO A 139 7.02 -3.23 -2.44
C PRO A 139 5.65 -3.76 -2.91
N VAL A 140 4.72 -2.85 -3.22
CA VAL A 140 3.35 -3.17 -3.66
C VAL A 140 3.27 -3.69 -5.09
N HIS A 141 4.39 -3.71 -5.83
CA HIS A 141 4.44 -4.19 -7.21
C HIS A 141 4.01 -5.65 -7.36
N ALA A 142 4.41 -6.51 -6.41
CA ALA A 142 3.98 -7.90 -6.37
C ALA A 142 2.48 -8.03 -6.14
N TRP A 143 1.94 -7.22 -5.23
CA TRP A 143 0.51 -7.17 -4.96
C TRP A 143 -0.26 -6.76 -6.22
N ALA A 144 0.16 -5.68 -6.89
CA ALA A 144 -0.49 -5.23 -8.11
C ALA A 144 -0.44 -6.30 -9.21
N THR A 145 0.71 -6.94 -9.44
CA THR A 145 0.82 -8.06 -10.40
C THR A 145 -0.17 -9.18 -10.08
N TRP A 146 -0.25 -9.59 -8.81
CA TRP A 146 -1.19 -10.62 -8.39
C TRP A 146 -2.66 -10.21 -8.57
N ARG A 147 -2.99 -8.94 -8.29
CA ARG A 147 -4.35 -8.41 -8.46
C ARG A 147 -4.74 -8.30 -9.94
N VAL A 148 -3.88 -7.74 -10.79
CA VAL A 148 -4.11 -7.61 -12.24
C VAL A 148 -4.31 -8.99 -12.86
N TYR A 149 -3.43 -9.96 -12.54
CA TYR A 149 -3.56 -11.34 -13.00
C TYR A 149 -4.92 -11.95 -12.65
N LYS A 150 -5.38 -11.80 -11.40
CA LYS A 150 -6.67 -12.35 -10.96
C LYS A 150 -7.87 -11.62 -11.56
N ILE A 151 -7.81 -10.29 -11.69
CA ILE A 151 -8.91 -9.50 -12.26
C ILE A 151 -9.08 -9.87 -13.74
N GLU A 152 -8.00 -9.92 -14.51
CA GLU A 152 -8.03 -10.32 -15.92
C GLU A 152 -8.52 -11.76 -16.08
N ALA A 153 -8.00 -12.70 -15.28
CA ALA A 153 -8.44 -14.10 -15.34
C ALA A 153 -9.95 -14.25 -15.13
N LYS A 154 -10.54 -13.46 -14.23
CA LYS A 154 -11.99 -13.43 -14.01
C LYS A 154 -12.75 -12.82 -15.20
N GLN A 155 -12.22 -11.78 -15.82
CA GLN A 155 -12.86 -11.10 -16.96
C GLN A 155 -12.81 -11.93 -18.25
N GLN A 156 -11.66 -12.56 -18.53
CA GLN A 156 -11.40 -13.30 -19.77
C GLN A 156 -11.71 -14.80 -19.66
N GLY A 157 -11.94 -15.30 -18.44
CA GLY A 157 -12.11 -16.74 -18.16
C GLY A 157 -10.82 -17.57 -18.30
N ARG A 158 -9.68 -16.93 -18.58
CA ARG A 158 -8.37 -17.56 -18.72
C ARG A 158 -7.29 -16.68 -18.11
N ALA A 159 -6.38 -17.29 -17.35
CA ALA A 159 -5.30 -16.57 -16.69
C ALA A 159 -4.05 -16.45 -17.57
N ASP A 160 -3.35 -15.30 -17.51
CA ASP A 160 -2.10 -15.06 -18.22
C ASP A 160 -0.89 -15.48 -17.38
N ARG A 161 -0.60 -16.78 -17.40
CA ARG A 161 0.48 -17.37 -16.59
C ARG A 161 1.87 -16.87 -17.00
N ALA A 162 2.08 -16.58 -18.29
CA ALA A 162 3.37 -16.10 -18.78
C ALA A 162 3.71 -14.71 -18.23
N PHE A 163 2.71 -13.82 -18.17
CA PHE A 163 2.84 -12.53 -17.47
C PHE A 163 3.21 -12.74 -15.99
N LEU A 164 2.48 -13.60 -15.28
CA LEU A 164 2.71 -13.84 -13.85
C LEU A 164 4.12 -14.36 -13.60
N GLU A 165 4.54 -15.38 -14.34
CA GLU A 165 5.85 -16.04 -14.21
C GLU A 165 7.01 -15.09 -14.56
N GLY A 166 6.87 -14.31 -15.63
CA GLY A 166 7.89 -13.36 -16.06
C GLY A 166 8.16 -12.29 -15.01
N VAL A 167 7.10 -11.69 -14.44
CA VAL A 167 7.24 -10.68 -13.38
C VAL A 167 7.68 -11.31 -12.06
N PHE A 168 7.18 -12.50 -11.71
CA PHE A 168 7.60 -13.24 -10.51
C PHE A 168 9.11 -13.44 -10.45
N HIS A 169 9.75 -13.86 -11.55
CA HIS A 169 11.20 -14.04 -11.59
C HIS A 169 11.99 -12.75 -11.34
N LYS A 170 11.50 -11.61 -11.82
CA LYS A 170 12.12 -10.31 -11.54
C LYS A 170 11.91 -9.88 -10.10
N LEU A 171 10.73 -10.17 -9.54
CA LEU A 171 10.42 -9.90 -8.14
C LEU A 171 11.24 -10.76 -7.17
N LEU A 172 11.77 -11.92 -7.58
CA LEU A 172 12.76 -12.67 -6.77
C LEU A 172 14.03 -11.84 -6.52
N LEU A 173 14.50 -11.11 -7.54
CA LEU A 173 15.67 -10.22 -7.43
C LEU A 173 15.35 -9.06 -6.49
N ASN A 174 14.17 -8.45 -6.66
CA ASN A 174 13.73 -7.36 -5.80
C ASN A 174 13.54 -7.77 -4.35
N PHE A 175 12.94 -8.93 -4.11
CA PHE A 175 12.79 -9.49 -2.77
C PHE A 175 14.16 -9.71 -2.11
N THR A 176 15.11 -10.27 -2.86
CA THR A 176 16.47 -10.53 -2.36
C THR A 176 17.21 -9.21 -2.06
N TRP A 177 17.02 -8.18 -2.88
CA TRP A 177 17.54 -6.84 -2.60
C TRP A 177 17.01 -6.31 -1.27
N TRP A 178 15.70 -6.41 -1.02
CA TRP A 178 15.08 -5.98 0.23
C TRP A 178 15.70 -6.66 1.45
N VAL A 179 15.74 -7.99 1.45
CA VAL A 179 16.32 -8.77 2.57
C VAL A 179 17.78 -8.40 2.82
N ASN A 180 18.57 -8.17 1.77
CA ASN A 180 20.00 -7.90 1.94
C ASN A 180 20.33 -6.44 2.27
N ARG A 181 19.42 -5.48 2.00
CA ARG A 181 19.72 -4.04 2.08
C ARG A 181 18.86 -3.28 3.10
N LYS A 182 17.80 -3.90 3.61
CA LYS A 182 16.83 -3.25 4.49
C LYS A 182 16.54 -4.02 5.76
N ASP A 183 17.23 -5.14 5.98
CA ASP A 183 17.32 -5.85 7.25
C ASP A 183 18.80 -5.82 7.68
N GLU A 184 19.27 -4.65 8.13
CA GLU A 184 20.69 -4.39 8.38
C GLU A 184 21.28 -5.30 9.47
N ASP A 185 20.46 -5.66 10.44
CA ASP A 185 20.84 -6.51 11.57
C ASP A 185 20.60 -8.02 11.31
N GLY A 186 19.95 -8.37 10.19
CA GLY A 186 19.62 -9.76 9.84
C GLY A 186 18.63 -10.41 10.81
N ASN A 187 17.77 -9.61 11.45
CA ASN A 187 16.83 -10.02 12.48
C ASN A 187 15.38 -10.09 11.95
N ASN A 188 15.15 -9.83 10.67
CA ASN A 188 13.84 -9.75 10.00
C ASN A 188 12.95 -8.58 10.46
N LEU A 189 13.55 -7.55 11.06
CA LEU A 189 12.96 -6.23 11.26
C LEU A 189 13.58 -5.27 10.26
N PHE A 190 12.74 -4.55 9.52
CA PHE A 190 13.20 -3.81 8.35
C PHE A 190 13.34 -2.31 8.65
N GLN A 191 14.47 -1.73 8.23
CA GLN A 191 14.80 -0.30 8.31
C GLN A 191 14.57 0.37 6.93
N GLY A 192 13.33 0.26 6.43
CA GLY A 192 12.92 0.64 5.08
C GLY A 192 13.06 2.10 4.67
N GLY A 193 13.42 3.02 5.57
CA GLY A 193 13.62 4.44 5.25
C GLY A 193 12.33 5.18 4.94
N PHE A 194 12.26 5.85 3.78
CA PHE A 194 11.19 6.77 3.35
C PHE A 194 9.81 6.09 3.21
N LEU A 195 9.74 4.96 2.49
CA LEU A 195 8.53 4.15 2.30
C LEU A 195 7.27 4.91 1.82
N GLY A 196 7.44 6.07 1.17
CA GLY A 196 6.32 6.85 0.60
C GLY A 196 5.42 7.55 1.61
N LEU A 197 5.82 7.62 2.89
CA LEU A 197 5.05 8.23 3.98
C LEU A 197 5.81 9.41 4.61
N ASP A 198 6.06 10.43 3.79
CA ASP A 198 6.97 11.57 3.97
C ASP A 198 7.16 12.03 5.43
N ASN A 199 6.11 12.60 6.03
CA ASN A 199 6.19 13.23 7.34
C ASN A 199 5.52 12.38 8.45
N ILE A 200 5.21 11.09 8.21
CA ILE A 200 4.38 10.30 9.14
C ILE A 200 5.05 10.05 10.50
N SER A 201 6.38 10.06 10.53
CA SER A 201 7.19 9.79 11.72
C SER A 201 7.67 11.06 12.40
N VAL A 202 8.28 10.89 13.58
CA VAL A 202 8.91 11.93 14.39
C VAL A 202 10.17 12.46 13.72
N PHE A 203 10.91 11.58 13.04
CA PHE A 203 12.16 11.87 12.36
C PHE A 203 12.01 11.68 10.85
N ASP A 204 12.87 12.38 10.09
CA ASP A 204 13.11 12.03 8.69
C ASP A 204 13.83 10.67 8.64
N ARG A 205 13.10 9.65 8.20
CA ARG A 205 13.59 8.26 8.12
C ARG A 205 14.60 8.05 6.98
N SER A 206 14.77 9.01 6.07
CA SER A 206 15.73 8.95 4.98
C SER A 206 17.12 9.47 5.37
N GLN A 207 17.24 10.11 6.54
CA GLN A 207 18.45 10.76 7.03
C GLN A 207 19.04 10.01 8.22
N THR A 208 20.31 10.27 8.52
CA THR A 208 20.90 9.86 9.80
C THR A 208 20.11 10.50 10.94
N LEU A 209 19.68 9.67 11.90
CA LEU A 209 18.87 10.15 13.01
C LEU A 209 19.68 11.06 13.94
N PRO A 210 19.07 12.13 14.49
CA PRO A 210 19.75 13.02 15.45
C PRO A 210 20.31 12.32 16.69
N THR A 211 19.81 11.13 16.99
CA THR A 211 20.24 10.29 18.11
C THR A 211 21.50 9.48 17.81
N GLY A 212 21.95 9.45 16.55
CA GLY A 212 23.04 8.56 16.08
C GLY A 212 22.64 7.09 15.98
N GLY A 213 21.36 6.77 16.22
CA GLY A 213 20.79 5.44 16.21
C GLY A 213 20.10 5.07 14.89
N HIS A 214 19.28 4.02 14.92
CA HIS A 214 18.45 3.57 13.78
C HIS A 214 17.03 3.21 14.24
N LEU A 215 16.12 2.98 13.28
CA LEU A 215 14.71 2.65 13.53
C LEU A 215 14.36 1.29 12.97
N ASP A 216 13.84 0.40 13.82
CA ASP A 216 13.03 -0.73 13.34
C ASP A 216 11.64 -0.22 13.01
N GLN A 217 11.26 -0.33 11.73
CA GLN A 217 10.04 0.26 11.22
C GLN A 217 8.92 -0.78 11.14
N ALA A 218 7.78 -0.50 11.80
CA ALA A 218 6.67 -1.45 11.80
C ALA A 218 6.00 -1.58 10.42
N ASP A 219 5.96 -0.49 9.66
CA ASP A 219 5.49 -0.49 8.27
C ASP A 219 6.45 -1.19 7.32
N GLY A 220 7.75 -0.87 7.37
CA GLY A 220 8.77 -1.54 6.57
C GLY A 220 8.72 -3.07 6.72
N THR A 221 8.57 -3.51 7.97
CA THR A 221 8.47 -4.93 8.33
C THR A 221 7.14 -5.54 7.85
N ALA A 222 6.02 -4.85 8.03
CA ALA A 222 4.72 -5.28 7.53
C ALA A 222 4.66 -5.39 6.00
N TRP A 223 5.32 -4.47 5.28
CA TRP A 223 5.44 -4.52 3.83
C TRP A 223 6.14 -5.79 3.36
N MET A 224 7.24 -6.17 4.01
CA MET A 224 7.98 -7.38 3.67
C MET A 224 7.23 -8.66 4.03
N ALA A 225 6.44 -8.65 5.11
CA ALA A 225 5.53 -9.74 5.42
C ALA A 225 4.46 -9.90 4.31
N SER A 226 3.82 -8.81 3.89
CA SER A 226 2.83 -8.80 2.81
C SER A 226 3.44 -9.23 1.46
N PHE A 227 4.66 -8.76 1.15
CA PHE A 227 5.40 -9.15 -0.05
C PHE A 227 5.71 -10.66 -0.03
N SER A 228 6.12 -11.20 1.13
CA SER A 228 6.35 -12.64 1.31
C SER A 228 5.08 -13.45 1.04
N LEU A 229 3.94 -13.07 1.62
CA LEU A 229 2.67 -13.76 1.37
C LEU A 229 2.24 -13.67 -0.10
N THR A 230 2.41 -12.52 -0.73
CA THR A 230 2.06 -12.35 -2.14
C THR A 230 2.92 -13.24 -3.03
N MET A 231 4.24 -13.27 -2.81
CA MET A 231 5.14 -14.14 -3.56
C MET A 231 4.85 -15.63 -3.30
N MET A 232 4.47 -16.01 -2.08
CA MET A 232 4.00 -17.37 -1.77
C MET A 232 2.78 -17.72 -2.62
N GLN A 233 1.76 -16.85 -2.68
CA GLN A 233 0.56 -17.09 -3.47
C GLN A 233 0.85 -17.20 -4.98
N MET A 234 1.71 -16.32 -5.51
CA MET A 234 2.15 -16.40 -6.90
C MET A 234 2.88 -17.73 -7.17
N ALA A 235 3.78 -18.14 -6.29
CA ALA A 235 4.50 -19.41 -6.42
C ALA A 235 3.56 -20.62 -6.36
N LEU A 236 2.57 -20.62 -5.46
CA LEU A 236 1.55 -21.69 -5.38
C LEU A 236 0.69 -21.75 -6.65
N GLU A 237 0.33 -20.61 -7.23
CA GLU A 237 -0.39 -20.57 -8.51
C GLU A 237 0.45 -21.12 -9.67
N LEU A 238 1.72 -20.72 -9.75
CA LEU A 238 2.66 -21.23 -10.75
C LEU A 238 2.96 -22.74 -10.56
N ALA A 239 2.88 -23.23 -9.33
CA ALA A 239 3.12 -24.62 -8.96
C ALA A 239 2.06 -25.60 -9.48
N ARG A 240 0.88 -25.10 -9.87
CA ARG A 240 -0.22 -25.92 -10.44
C ARG A 240 0.19 -26.63 -11.72
N GLU A 241 1.12 -26.05 -12.46
CA GLU A 241 1.65 -26.62 -13.72
C GLU A 241 3.12 -27.00 -13.61
N ASN A 242 3.88 -26.37 -12.71
CA ASN A 242 5.29 -26.69 -12.48
C ASN A 242 5.59 -26.87 -10.99
N PRO A 243 5.61 -28.11 -10.47
CA PRO A 243 5.79 -28.40 -9.05
C PRO A 243 7.03 -27.80 -8.39
N ILE A 244 8.06 -27.39 -9.15
CA ILE A 244 9.28 -26.75 -8.63
C ILE A 244 8.96 -25.48 -7.84
N TYR A 245 7.91 -24.74 -8.22
CA TYR A 245 7.52 -23.52 -7.49
C TYR A 245 7.04 -23.79 -6.05
N GLN A 246 6.72 -25.03 -5.67
CA GLN A 246 6.43 -25.37 -4.27
C GLN A 246 7.62 -25.09 -3.34
N ASP A 247 8.85 -25.22 -3.84
CA ASP A 247 10.06 -24.89 -3.08
C ASP A 247 10.14 -23.37 -2.81
N LEU A 248 9.82 -22.55 -3.81
CA LEU A 248 9.77 -21.10 -3.65
C LEU A 248 8.63 -20.68 -2.72
N ALA A 249 7.44 -21.30 -2.84
CA ALA A 249 6.34 -21.06 -1.91
C ALA A 249 6.75 -21.35 -0.45
N THR A 250 7.49 -22.43 -0.22
CA THR A 250 8.04 -22.75 1.11
C THR A 250 8.96 -21.64 1.61
N LYS A 251 9.91 -21.19 0.79
CA LYS A 251 10.86 -20.11 1.15
C LYS A 251 10.13 -18.85 1.59
N PHE A 252 9.06 -18.47 0.89
CA PHE A 252 8.31 -17.26 1.22
C PHE A 252 7.46 -17.43 2.48
N PHE A 253 6.89 -18.62 2.66
CA PHE A 253 6.20 -18.96 3.90
C PHE A 253 7.13 -18.91 5.12
N GLU A 254 8.30 -19.53 5.04
CA GLU A 254 9.30 -19.51 6.12
C GLU A 254 9.75 -18.08 6.47
N HIS A 255 10.03 -17.28 5.44
CA HIS A 255 10.44 -15.89 5.65
C HIS A 255 9.32 -15.05 6.29
N PHE A 256 8.06 -15.29 5.89
CA PHE A 256 6.91 -14.66 6.54
C PHE A 256 6.80 -15.05 8.03
N LEU A 257 7.00 -16.33 8.38
CA LEU A 257 6.99 -16.77 9.79
C LEU A 257 8.10 -16.08 10.61
N ALA A 258 9.30 -15.94 10.05
CA ALA A 258 10.40 -15.25 10.70
C ALA A 258 10.07 -13.77 10.98
N ILE A 259 9.52 -13.06 9.99
CA ILE A 259 9.09 -11.67 10.15
C ILE A 259 8.01 -11.54 11.23
N ALA A 260 6.95 -12.34 11.13
CA ALA A 260 5.83 -12.23 12.06
C ALA A 260 6.22 -12.57 13.51
N SER A 261 7.13 -13.53 13.70
CA SER A 261 7.74 -13.79 15.02
C SER A 261 8.53 -12.59 15.53
N ALA A 262 9.38 -11.97 14.68
CA ALA A 262 10.16 -10.79 15.06
C ALA A 262 9.29 -9.58 15.41
N MET A 263 8.14 -9.40 14.77
CA MET A 263 7.21 -8.31 15.08
C MET A 263 6.44 -8.52 16.39
N GLY A 264 6.18 -9.77 16.76
CA GLY A 264 5.20 -10.14 17.77
C GLY A 264 5.76 -10.50 19.15
N ASP A 265 7.01 -10.93 19.25
CA ASP A 265 7.52 -11.62 20.44
C ASP A 265 8.83 -11.04 21.01
N GLU A 266 8.97 -11.11 22.34
CA GLU A 266 10.14 -10.72 23.11
C GLU A 266 11.24 -11.81 23.10
N THR A 267 10.89 -13.07 22.83
CA THR A 267 11.67 -14.21 23.33
C THR A 267 12.91 -14.60 22.53
N LEU A 268 13.03 -14.20 21.26
CA LEU A 268 14.17 -14.60 20.42
C LEU A 268 15.23 -13.51 20.26
N SER A 269 14.87 -12.25 20.49
CA SER A 269 15.74 -11.12 20.13
C SER A 269 15.63 -9.90 21.07
N GLY A 270 14.62 -9.85 21.96
CA GLY A 270 14.37 -8.71 22.84
C GLY A 270 13.69 -7.51 22.16
N TYR A 271 13.30 -7.63 20.89
CA TYR A 271 12.67 -6.57 20.10
C TYR A 271 11.14 -6.66 20.20
N ARG A 272 10.46 -5.51 20.33
CA ARG A 272 8.99 -5.45 20.30
C ARG A 272 8.54 -4.26 19.46
N LEU A 273 7.89 -4.56 18.34
CA LEU A 273 7.09 -3.57 17.62
C LEU A 273 5.65 -3.54 18.18
N TRP A 274 5.17 -4.65 18.73
CA TRP A 274 3.87 -4.73 19.41
C TRP A 274 3.95 -4.22 20.85
N ASP A 275 3.12 -3.24 21.19
CA ASP A 275 2.91 -2.79 22.56
C ASP A 275 1.64 -3.46 23.13
N GLU A 276 1.83 -4.34 24.12
CA GLU A 276 0.74 -5.11 24.72
C GLU A 276 -0.26 -4.24 25.49
N ALA A 277 0.22 -3.15 26.11
CA ALA A 277 -0.62 -2.26 26.91
C ALA A 277 -1.53 -1.40 26.03
N ASP A 278 -1.00 -0.88 24.92
CA ASP A 278 -1.76 -0.09 23.95
C ASP A 278 -2.56 -0.98 22.98
N GLY A 279 -2.15 -2.24 22.79
CA GLY A 279 -2.72 -3.16 21.80
C GLY A 279 -2.49 -2.67 20.37
N PHE A 280 -1.27 -2.19 20.08
CA PHE A 280 -0.93 -1.51 18.84
C PHE A 280 0.54 -1.66 18.47
N PHE A 281 0.87 -1.49 17.18
CA PHE A 281 2.26 -1.53 16.71
C PHE A 281 2.88 -0.13 16.64
N TYR A 282 4.17 -0.04 16.96
CA TYR A 282 4.97 1.18 16.91
C TYR A 282 6.34 0.90 16.31
N ASP A 283 6.97 1.93 15.73
CA ASP A 283 8.40 1.88 15.42
C ASP A 283 9.21 1.82 16.72
N THR A 284 10.38 1.20 16.66
CA THR A 284 11.32 1.14 17.78
C THR A 284 12.63 1.82 17.42
N LEU A 285 13.01 2.82 18.22
CA LEU A 285 14.26 3.55 18.11
C LEU A 285 15.36 2.83 18.90
N HIS A 286 16.44 2.49 18.22
CA HIS A 286 17.66 1.97 18.83
C HIS A 286 18.66 3.09 19.05
N LEU A 287 19.07 3.29 20.30
CA LEU A 287 20.09 4.28 20.65
C LEU A 287 21.49 3.66 20.64
N PRO A 288 22.56 4.45 20.39
CA PRO A 288 23.94 3.95 20.42
C PRO A 288 24.38 3.34 21.75
N ASP A 289 23.67 3.64 22.85
CA ASP A 289 23.93 3.07 24.19
C ASP A 289 23.21 1.74 24.44
N GLY A 290 22.53 1.19 23.42
CA GLY A 290 21.81 -0.07 23.47
C GLY A 290 20.39 0.03 24.05
N ARG A 291 19.93 1.24 24.42
CA ARG A 291 18.52 1.42 24.82
C ARG A 291 17.61 1.37 23.59
N MET A 292 16.44 0.79 23.79
CA MET A 292 15.37 0.72 22.81
C MET A 292 14.17 1.52 23.30
N ILE A 293 13.61 2.37 22.44
CA ILE A 293 12.48 3.23 22.80
C ILE A 293 11.38 3.10 21.75
N PRO A 294 10.17 2.61 22.12
CA PRO A 294 9.05 2.61 21.21
C PRO A 294 8.58 4.05 20.96
N LEU A 295 8.43 4.41 19.68
CA LEU A 295 7.88 5.69 19.27
C LEU A 295 6.36 5.61 19.21
N LYS A 296 5.69 5.99 20.31
CA LYS A 296 4.23 5.85 20.51
C LYS A 296 3.38 6.83 19.69
N VAL A 297 3.58 6.83 18.38
CA VAL A 297 2.80 7.58 17.39
C VAL A 297 1.76 6.63 16.79
N ARG A 298 0.48 6.87 17.08
CA ARG A 298 -0.66 6.13 16.51
C ARG A 298 -0.93 6.59 15.09
N SER A 299 -0.21 6.03 14.12
CA SER A 299 -0.35 6.31 12.69
C SER A 299 -0.65 5.05 11.87
N LEU A 300 -0.79 5.20 10.55
CA LEU A 300 -0.90 4.07 9.61
C LEU A 300 0.26 3.09 9.73
N VAL A 301 1.42 3.52 10.22
CA VAL A 301 2.58 2.65 10.48
C VAL A 301 2.18 1.47 11.37
N GLY A 302 1.43 1.73 12.44
CA GLY A 302 0.96 0.70 13.35
C GLY A 302 -0.25 -0.10 12.84
N LEU A 303 -0.89 0.36 11.77
CA LEU A 303 -2.02 -0.32 11.11
C LEU A 303 -1.57 -1.24 9.96
N LEU A 304 -0.41 -0.97 9.35
CA LEU A 304 0.07 -1.73 8.20
C LEU A 304 0.27 -3.24 8.45
N PRO A 305 0.60 -3.74 9.64
CA PRO A 305 0.60 -5.18 9.91
C PRO A 305 -0.72 -5.89 9.57
N LEU A 306 -1.85 -5.15 9.53
CA LEU A 306 -3.15 -5.67 9.11
C LEU A 306 -3.15 -6.25 7.70
N ILE A 307 -2.37 -5.69 6.77
CA ILE A 307 -2.43 -6.08 5.35
C ILE A 307 -1.71 -7.40 5.06
N ALA A 308 -0.84 -7.84 5.97
CA ALA A 308 -0.07 -9.07 5.86
C ALA A 308 -0.94 -10.26 6.31
N VAL A 309 -1.92 -10.59 5.46
CA VAL A 309 -2.87 -11.69 5.64
C VAL A 309 -3.08 -12.43 4.33
N ASP A 310 -3.18 -13.75 4.40
CA ASP A 310 -3.70 -14.61 3.33
C ASP A 310 -4.33 -15.90 3.89
N THR A 311 -4.97 -16.68 3.03
CA THR A 311 -5.61 -17.94 3.39
C THR A 311 -5.14 -19.07 2.50
N LEU A 312 -4.88 -20.24 3.10
CA LEU A 312 -4.54 -21.45 2.37
C LEU A 312 -5.77 -22.36 2.29
N GLU A 313 -6.25 -22.58 1.06
CA GLU A 313 -7.38 -23.45 0.79
C GLU A 313 -6.99 -24.94 0.94
N PRO A 314 -7.82 -25.77 1.57
CA PRO A 314 -7.56 -27.20 1.74
C PRO A 314 -7.34 -27.91 0.40
N GLY A 315 -8.22 -27.64 -0.58
CA GLY A 315 -8.11 -28.24 -1.92
C GLY A 315 -6.83 -27.82 -2.65
N LEU A 316 -6.30 -26.61 -2.40
CA LEU A 316 -5.00 -26.21 -2.92
C LEU A 316 -3.88 -27.03 -2.26
N LEU A 317 -3.90 -27.17 -0.93
CA LEU A 317 -2.89 -27.92 -0.17
C LEU A 317 -2.86 -29.41 -0.56
N GLU A 318 -4.00 -30.01 -0.89
CA GLU A 318 -4.07 -31.39 -1.39
C GLU A 318 -3.31 -31.57 -2.72
N THR A 319 -3.33 -30.56 -3.59
CA THR A 319 -2.59 -30.57 -4.86
C THR A 319 -1.10 -30.22 -4.73
N MET A 320 -0.67 -29.77 -3.54
CA MET A 320 0.69 -29.25 -3.29
C MET A 320 1.40 -30.07 -2.19
N PRO A 321 1.70 -31.36 -2.41
CA PRO A 321 2.18 -32.27 -1.36
C PRO A 321 3.55 -31.89 -0.78
N VAL A 322 4.43 -31.26 -1.57
CA VAL A 322 5.75 -30.83 -1.08
C VAL A 322 5.60 -29.64 -0.15
N PHE A 323 4.83 -28.63 -0.57
CA PHE A 323 4.54 -27.46 0.26
C PHE A 323 3.80 -27.87 1.54
N ARG A 324 2.74 -28.68 1.41
CA ARG A 324 1.93 -29.16 2.55
C ARG A 324 2.79 -29.86 3.60
N ARG A 325 3.66 -30.79 3.19
CA ARG A 325 4.55 -31.51 4.12
C ARG A 325 5.47 -30.56 4.89
N ARG A 326 5.98 -29.50 4.23
CA ARG A 326 6.86 -28.52 4.89
C ARG A 326 6.10 -27.57 5.81
N LEU A 327 4.92 -27.13 5.39
CA LEU A 327 3.99 -26.38 6.24
C LEU A 327 3.70 -27.15 7.54
N GLU A 328 3.31 -28.43 7.42
CA GLU A 328 3.05 -29.30 8.58
C GLU A 328 4.31 -29.52 9.44
N TRP A 329 5.48 -29.63 8.82
CA TRP A 329 6.75 -29.72 9.55
C TRP A 329 7.04 -28.46 10.37
N PHE A 330 6.86 -27.26 9.82
CA PHE A 330 7.06 -26.00 10.54
C PHE A 330 6.11 -25.90 11.73
N ILE A 331 4.83 -26.22 11.53
CA ILE A 331 3.83 -26.20 12.60
C ILE A 331 4.22 -27.17 13.73
N ALA A 332 4.67 -28.37 13.40
CA ALA A 332 5.03 -29.38 14.39
C ALA A 332 6.38 -29.12 15.10
N ASN A 333 7.36 -28.52 14.43
CA ASN A 333 8.75 -28.44 14.91
C ASN A 333 9.17 -27.02 15.32
N ARG A 334 8.40 -25.99 14.97
CA ARG A 334 8.65 -24.58 15.31
C ARG A 334 7.39 -23.93 15.90
N PRO A 335 6.81 -24.48 16.98
CA PRO A 335 5.56 -23.97 17.55
C PRO A 335 5.64 -22.50 17.98
N HIS A 336 6.80 -22.02 18.46
CA HIS A 336 7.02 -20.60 18.78
C HIS A 336 6.85 -19.65 17.59
N LEU A 337 7.08 -20.09 16.34
CA LEU A 337 6.82 -19.29 15.15
C LEU A 337 5.33 -19.30 14.76
N VAL A 338 4.51 -20.12 15.42
CA VAL A 338 3.12 -20.40 15.04
C VAL A 338 2.15 -19.96 16.14
N ASP A 339 2.53 -20.05 17.41
CA ASP A 339 1.70 -19.71 18.58
C ASP A 339 1.36 -18.20 18.66
N ASP A 340 2.30 -17.34 18.27
CA ASP A 340 2.11 -15.86 18.23
C ASP A 340 1.50 -15.36 16.92
N MET A 341 1.22 -16.27 16.00
CA MET A 341 0.66 -16.00 14.68
C MET A 341 -0.72 -16.60 14.55
N ALA A 342 -1.53 -16.05 13.65
CA ALA A 342 -2.78 -16.70 13.30
C ALA A 342 -2.56 -17.81 12.25
N VAL A 343 -1.64 -18.75 12.45
CA VAL A 343 -1.71 -20.03 11.70
C VAL A 343 -2.69 -20.94 12.42
N ALA A 344 -3.94 -20.50 12.43
CA ALA A 344 -5.03 -21.20 13.08
C ALA A 344 -5.76 -22.09 12.06
N GLU A 345 -6.03 -23.33 12.46
CA GLU A 345 -7.07 -24.14 11.85
C GLU A 345 -8.39 -23.82 12.56
N VAL A 346 -9.43 -23.43 11.81
CA VAL A 346 -10.80 -23.46 12.34
C VAL A 346 -11.49 -24.70 11.78
N PRO A 347 -11.82 -25.69 12.63
CA PRO A 347 -12.70 -26.78 12.25
C PRO A 347 -14.09 -26.22 11.95
N GLY A 348 -14.63 -26.46 10.74
CA GLY A 348 -16.02 -26.13 10.41
C GLY A 348 -16.21 -25.35 9.10
N GLN A 349 -15.30 -24.44 8.74
CA GLN A 349 -15.27 -23.76 7.44
C GLN A 349 -14.22 -24.40 6.51
N GLY A 350 -14.39 -25.69 6.26
CA GLY A 350 -13.59 -26.43 5.29
C GLY A 350 -12.15 -26.77 5.69
N GLN A 351 -11.67 -26.50 6.92
CA GLN A 351 -10.26 -26.67 7.34
C GLN A 351 -9.27 -25.69 6.68
N ARG A 352 -9.75 -24.51 6.28
CA ARG A 352 -8.89 -23.41 5.78
C ARG A 352 -7.88 -23.01 6.87
N ARG A 353 -6.67 -22.62 6.46
CA ARG A 353 -5.66 -22.03 7.35
C ARG A 353 -5.55 -20.54 7.09
N LEU A 354 -5.58 -19.74 8.15
CA LEU A 354 -5.19 -18.33 8.09
C LEU A 354 -3.66 -18.25 8.15
N VAL A 355 -3.09 -17.27 7.47
CA VAL A 355 -1.66 -16.96 7.56
C VAL A 355 -1.58 -15.44 7.68
N ALA A 356 -1.37 -14.95 8.91
CA ALA A 356 -1.42 -13.51 9.21
C ALA A 356 -0.49 -13.13 10.37
N ILE A 357 -0.02 -11.87 10.39
CA ILE A 357 0.72 -11.31 11.53
C ILE A 357 -0.18 -11.20 12.76
N LEU A 358 -1.41 -10.73 12.57
CA LEU A 358 -2.34 -10.50 13.67
C LEU A 358 -3.06 -11.80 14.05
N THR A 359 -2.91 -12.23 15.30
CA THR A 359 -3.84 -13.16 15.94
C THR A 359 -5.25 -12.57 16.00
N ARG A 360 -6.27 -13.42 16.24
CA ARG A 360 -7.65 -12.94 16.40
C ARG A 360 -7.78 -11.83 17.45
N ASP A 361 -7.09 -11.99 18.59
CA ASP A 361 -7.12 -11.02 19.68
C ASP A 361 -6.47 -9.69 19.28
N ARG A 362 -5.23 -9.74 18.75
CA ARG A 362 -4.54 -8.53 18.26
C ARG A 362 -5.32 -7.83 17.15
N LEU A 363 -5.93 -8.59 16.24
CA LEU A 363 -6.80 -8.07 15.19
C LEU A 363 -7.96 -7.26 15.79
N VAL A 364 -8.68 -7.81 16.77
CA VAL A 364 -9.79 -7.10 17.43
C VAL A 364 -9.31 -5.81 18.11
N ARG A 365 -8.15 -5.82 18.79
CA ARG A 365 -7.59 -4.62 19.45
C ARG A 365 -7.19 -3.54 18.45
N VAL A 366 -6.56 -3.92 17.35
CA VAL A 366 -6.20 -2.99 16.26
C VAL A 366 -7.46 -2.41 15.61
N LEU A 367 -8.46 -3.24 15.32
CA LEU A 367 -9.72 -2.80 14.73
C LEU A 367 -10.50 -1.86 15.65
N ALA A 368 -10.45 -2.06 16.97
CA ALA A 368 -11.06 -1.15 17.93
C ALA A 368 -10.49 0.27 17.85
N LYS A 369 -9.22 0.46 17.48
CA LYS A 369 -8.66 1.80 17.21
C LYS A 369 -8.96 2.27 15.79
N LEU A 370 -8.80 1.39 14.80
CA LEU A 370 -9.04 1.70 13.38
C LEU A 370 -10.47 2.24 13.16
N LEU A 371 -11.45 1.66 13.86
CA LEU A 371 -12.88 1.92 13.70
C LEU A 371 -13.43 2.93 14.71
N ASP A 372 -12.58 3.57 15.52
CA ASP A 372 -12.97 4.64 16.45
C ASP A 372 -12.92 6.01 15.75
N GLU A 373 -14.02 6.75 15.82
CA GLU A 373 -14.15 8.08 15.22
C GLU A 373 -13.28 9.15 15.88
N GLN A 374 -12.91 8.95 17.16
CA GLN A 374 -11.95 9.78 17.90
C GLN A 374 -10.49 9.39 17.64
N GLU A 375 -10.25 8.33 16.86
CA GLU A 375 -8.93 7.89 16.43
C GLU A 375 -8.83 7.96 14.91
N PHE A 376 -8.96 6.83 14.21
CA PHE A 376 -8.67 6.71 12.79
C PHE A 376 -9.89 6.83 11.87
N LEU A 377 -11.10 6.47 12.34
CA LEU A 377 -12.27 6.40 11.48
C LEU A 377 -12.83 7.78 11.17
N SER A 378 -12.80 8.18 9.91
CA SER A 378 -13.46 9.37 9.40
C SER A 378 -14.73 9.01 8.64
N ASP A 379 -15.66 9.95 8.50
CA ASP A 379 -16.83 9.84 7.61
C ASP A 379 -16.46 9.54 6.14
N TYR A 380 -15.19 9.70 5.80
CA TYR A 380 -14.68 9.63 4.44
C TYR A 380 -13.55 8.61 4.22
N GLY A 381 -13.12 7.87 5.26
CA GLY A 381 -12.06 6.86 5.15
C GLY A 381 -11.25 6.70 6.44
N ILE A 382 -10.00 6.26 6.31
CA ILE A 382 -9.07 6.08 7.44
C ILE A 382 -8.07 7.24 7.44
N ARG A 383 -7.97 7.96 8.57
CA ARG A 383 -6.98 9.02 8.79
C ARG A 383 -5.57 8.45 8.83
N SER A 384 -4.60 9.19 8.29
CA SER A 384 -3.19 8.76 8.28
C SER A 384 -2.52 8.78 9.67
N LEU A 385 -3.01 9.66 10.54
CA LEU A 385 -2.64 9.74 11.95
C LEU A 385 -3.92 9.78 12.78
N SER A 386 -3.90 9.12 13.94
CA SER A 386 -5.02 9.14 14.86
C SER A 386 -5.34 10.56 15.34
N LYS A 387 -6.63 10.88 15.35
CA LYS A 387 -7.16 12.12 15.92
C LYS A 387 -6.91 12.24 17.42
N TYR A 388 -6.56 11.16 18.12
CA TYR A 388 -6.06 11.19 19.50
C TYR A 388 -4.91 12.19 19.70
N HIS A 389 -4.03 12.33 18.70
CA HIS A 389 -2.88 13.23 18.73
C HIS A 389 -3.24 14.72 18.55
N GLU A 390 -4.51 15.06 18.35
CA GLU A 390 -4.99 16.44 18.42
C GLU A 390 -4.88 16.97 19.86
N ARG A 391 -5.29 16.15 20.83
CA ARG A 391 -5.25 16.47 22.28
C ARG A 391 -3.99 15.97 22.97
N HIS A 392 -3.35 14.93 22.41
CA HIS A 392 -2.19 14.28 22.99
C HIS A 392 -1.06 14.20 21.94
N PRO A 393 -0.46 15.33 21.54
CA PRO A 393 0.66 15.31 20.60
C PRO A 393 1.80 14.48 21.17
N TYR A 394 2.47 13.71 20.32
CA TYR A 394 3.64 12.93 20.72
C TYR A 394 4.90 13.80 20.57
N THR A 395 5.70 13.91 21.63
CA THR A 395 6.95 14.69 21.62
C THR A 395 8.11 13.82 22.08
N PHE A 396 9.20 13.82 21.30
CA PHE A 396 10.46 13.18 21.64
C PHE A 396 11.58 14.22 21.72
N TYR A 397 12.41 14.14 22.76
CA TYR A 397 13.48 15.10 23.01
C TYR A 397 14.85 14.51 22.65
N VAL A 398 15.61 15.21 21.80
CA VAL A 398 17.00 14.86 21.47
C VAL A 398 17.87 16.09 21.66
N ALA A 399 18.93 15.97 22.46
CA ALA A 399 19.88 17.06 22.72
C ALA A 399 19.25 18.42 23.14
N GLY A 400 18.06 18.38 23.78
CA GLY A 400 17.32 19.58 24.18
C GLY A 400 16.35 20.13 23.12
N GLU A 401 16.33 19.57 21.92
CA GLU A 401 15.36 19.88 20.86
C GLU A 401 14.13 18.97 20.96
N ALA A 402 12.94 19.54 20.71
CA ALA A 402 11.67 18.83 20.76
C ALA A 402 11.17 18.48 19.35
N HIS A 403 11.09 17.20 19.03
CA HIS A 403 10.46 16.71 17.81
C HIS A 403 9.01 16.30 18.12
N THR A 404 8.04 16.98 17.52
CA THR A 404 6.62 16.79 17.84
C THR A 404 5.81 16.33 16.63
N VAL A 405 4.91 15.38 16.87
CA VAL A 405 3.89 14.91 15.92
C VAL A 405 2.51 15.26 16.48
N ARG A 406 1.73 16.00 15.69
CA ARG A 406 0.36 16.43 16.00
C ARG A 406 -0.56 16.02 14.86
N TYR A 407 -1.84 15.78 15.19
CA TYR A 407 -2.89 15.63 14.19
C TYR A 407 -3.12 16.93 13.40
N THR A 408 -2.87 16.87 12.10
CA THR A 408 -3.12 17.94 11.12
C THR A 408 -4.00 17.38 10.00
N PRO A 409 -5.31 17.66 9.99
CA PRO A 409 -6.23 16.98 9.08
C PRO A 409 -6.10 17.44 7.61
N ALA A 410 -5.35 18.51 7.34
CA ALA A 410 -5.23 19.17 6.04
C ALA A 410 -3.74 19.28 5.62
N GLU A 411 -3.23 20.49 5.39
CA GLU A 411 -1.83 20.75 5.06
C GLU A 411 -0.89 20.44 6.24
N SER A 412 0.37 20.10 5.91
CA SER A 412 1.42 19.83 6.90
C SER A 412 1.76 21.09 7.71
N ASP A 413 2.03 20.93 9.00
CA ASP A 413 2.60 21.96 9.88
C ASP A 413 4.14 21.92 9.91
N SER A 414 4.75 21.07 9.09
CA SER A 414 6.19 20.84 9.01
C SER A 414 6.71 20.91 7.57
N TRP A 415 7.98 21.29 7.43
CA TRP A 415 8.69 21.36 6.14
C TRP A 415 9.42 20.06 5.76
N LEU A 416 9.21 18.97 6.50
CA LEU A 416 9.74 17.65 6.13
C LEU A 416 9.27 17.31 4.69
N PHE A 417 10.22 16.93 3.83
CA PHE A 417 9.99 16.67 2.40
C PHE A 417 9.32 17.82 1.63
N GLY A 418 9.56 19.07 2.04
CA GLY A 418 9.10 20.27 1.32
C GLY A 418 7.67 20.71 1.65
N GLY A 419 6.95 20.00 2.53
CA GLY A 419 5.68 20.45 3.12
C GLY A 419 4.43 20.33 2.24
N ASN A 420 4.55 19.86 1.01
CA ASN A 420 3.41 19.74 0.07
C ASN A 420 2.48 18.56 0.40
N SER A 421 3.04 17.46 0.90
CA SER A 421 2.31 16.25 1.30
C SER A 421 2.14 16.18 2.81
N ASN A 422 1.05 15.57 3.27
CA ASN A 422 0.78 15.38 4.69
C ASN A 422 0.18 14.01 5.03
N TRP A 423 0.94 13.23 5.81
CA TRP A 423 0.57 11.93 6.37
C TRP A 423 0.23 11.99 7.87
N ARG A 424 0.03 13.19 8.43
CA ARG A 424 -0.29 13.42 9.85
C ARG A 424 -1.77 13.69 10.13
N GLY A 425 -2.66 13.12 9.31
CA GLY A 425 -4.10 13.25 9.54
C GLY A 425 -5.01 13.07 8.32
N PRO A 426 -4.63 13.48 7.10
CA PRO A 426 -5.44 13.30 5.91
C PRO A 426 -5.71 11.84 5.58
N ILE A 427 -6.71 11.61 4.74
CA ILE A 427 -7.12 10.30 4.23
C ILE A 427 -6.46 10.08 2.87
N TRP A 428 -5.88 8.88 2.71
CA TRP A 428 -5.20 8.45 1.50
C TRP A 428 -5.83 7.16 0.96
N PHE A 429 -6.11 7.16 -0.35
CA PHE A 429 -6.73 6.02 -1.04
C PHE A 429 -5.90 4.73 -0.96
N PRO A 430 -4.57 4.73 -1.23
CA PRO A 430 -3.76 3.51 -1.28
C PRO A 430 -3.90 2.63 -0.04
N ILE A 431 -3.68 3.21 1.14
CA ILE A 431 -3.64 2.44 2.38
C ILE A 431 -5.03 2.00 2.82
N THR A 432 -6.04 2.88 2.68
CA THR A 432 -7.43 2.51 2.97
C THR A 432 -7.89 1.36 2.06
N TYR A 433 -7.51 1.38 0.78
CA TYR A 433 -7.83 0.31 -0.17
C TYR A 433 -7.18 -1.03 0.23
N LEU A 434 -5.91 -1.03 0.65
CA LEU A 434 -5.24 -2.24 1.14
C LEU A 434 -5.88 -2.79 2.42
N ILE A 435 -6.31 -1.92 3.34
CA ILE A 435 -7.06 -2.30 4.55
C ILE A 435 -8.40 -2.97 4.17
N ILE A 436 -9.13 -2.43 3.19
CA ILE A 436 -10.37 -3.03 2.68
C ILE A 436 -10.10 -4.45 2.15
N GLU A 437 -9.06 -4.66 1.34
CA GLU A 437 -8.72 -6.00 0.85
C GLU A 437 -8.28 -6.94 1.98
N ALA A 438 -7.57 -6.45 2.99
CA ALA A 438 -7.17 -7.23 4.15
C ALA A 438 -8.39 -7.72 4.95
N LEU A 439 -9.35 -6.83 5.22
CA LEU A 439 -10.60 -7.16 5.91
C LEU A 439 -11.41 -8.22 5.15
N GLN A 440 -11.45 -8.15 3.82
CA GLN A 440 -12.08 -9.17 2.98
C GLN A 440 -11.39 -10.53 3.14
N LYS A 441 -10.06 -10.57 3.22
CA LYS A 441 -9.30 -11.81 3.45
C LYS A 441 -9.54 -12.38 4.86
N TYR A 442 -9.56 -11.54 5.89
CA TYR A 442 -9.91 -11.98 7.24
C TYR A 442 -11.36 -12.49 7.31
N HIS A 443 -12.31 -11.82 6.66
CA HIS A 443 -13.69 -12.30 6.57
C HIS A 443 -13.77 -13.63 5.85
N HIS A 444 -13.04 -13.81 4.75
CA HIS A 444 -12.99 -15.09 4.04
C HIS A 444 -12.57 -16.22 4.98
N TYR A 445 -11.72 -15.97 5.98
CA TYR A 445 -11.37 -16.97 6.99
C TYR A 445 -12.39 -17.10 8.13
N TYR A 446 -12.75 -16.00 8.80
CA TYR A 446 -13.59 -16.03 10.01
C TYR A 446 -15.10 -16.12 9.71
N GLY A 447 -15.52 -15.84 8.49
CA GLY A 447 -16.93 -15.71 8.08
C GLY A 447 -17.70 -14.74 8.97
N ASP A 448 -18.92 -15.13 9.32
CA ASP A 448 -19.85 -14.32 10.12
C ASP A 448 -19.60 -14.44 11.64
N GLU A 449 -18.70 -15.31 12.07
CA GLU A 449 -18.41 -15.60 13.49
C GLU A 449 -17.61 -14.48 14.16
N LEU A 450 -16.77 -13.77 13.41
CA LEU A 450 -16.04 -12.62 13.91
C LEU A 450 -16.77 -11.34 13.54
N LYS A 451 -17.29 -10.67 14.56
CA LYS A 451 -17.86 -9.33 14.46
C LYS A 451 -17.08 -8.35 15.33
N VAL A 452 -17.01 -7.11 14.86
CA VAL A 452 -16.41 -5.99 15.57
C VAL A 452 -17.36 -4.81 15.56
N GLU A 453 -17.18 -3.88 16.49
CA GLU A 453 -18.00 -2.69 16.59
C GLU A 453 -17.56 -1.64 15.57
N CYS A 454 -18.49 -1.15 14.75
CA CYS A 454 -18.20 -0.18 13.68
C CYS A 454 -19.35 0.84 13.52
N PRO A 455 -19.17 2.09 13.98
CA PRO A 455 -17.99 2.63 14.67
C PRO A 455 -17.74 1.99 16.05
N THR A 456 -16.51 2.02 16.55
CA THR A 456 -16.20 1.60 17.93
C THR A 456 -16.95 2.48 18.93
N GLY A 457 -17.53 1.87 19.96
CA GLY A 457 -18.40 2.50 20.96
C GLY A 457 -19.86 2.73 20.52
N SER A 458 -20.26 2.36 19.29
CA SER A 458 -21.61 2.63 18.76
C SER A 458 -22.71 1.62 19.14
N GLY A 459 -22.35 0.45 19.67
CA GLY A 459 -23.18 -0.72 19.85
C GLY A 459 -23.47 -1.50 18.55
N ARG A 460 -23.00 -1.05 17.39
CA ARG A 460 -23.27 -1.68 16.09
C ARG A 460 -22.18 -2.69 15.73
N TRP A 461 -22.53 -3.97 15.79
CA TRP A 461 -21.63 -5.08 15.48
C TRP A 461 -21.75 -5.51 14.02
N LEU A 462 -20.65 -5.42 13.29
CA LEU A 462 -20.55 -5.77 11.88
C LEU A 462 -19.56 -6.91 11.67
N THR A 463 -19.82 -7.77 10.68
CA THR A 463 -18.83 -8.70 10.14
C THR A 463 -17.71 -7.93 9.45
N LEU A 464 -16.54 -8.56 9.28
CA LEU A 464 -15.40 -7.91 8.61
C LEU A 464 -15.68 -7.55 7.13
N SER A 465 -16.58 -8.28 6.46
CA SER A 465 -17.06 -7.93 5.11
C SER A 465 -17.88 -6.64 5.12
N GLU A 466 -18.82 -6.52 6.07
CA GLU A 466 -19.64 -5.31 6.22
C GLU A 466 -18.78 -4.09 6.59
N VAL A 467 -17.73 -4.27 7.41
CA VAL A 467 -16.75 -3.21 7.69
C VAL A 467 -15.99 -2.81 6.42
N ALA A 468 -15.52 -3.78 5.62
CA ALA A 468 -14.85 -3.50 4.35
C ALA A 468 -15.76 -2.72 3.38
N THR A 469 -17.04 -3.09 3.30
CA THR A 469 -18.06 -2.36 2.51
C THR A 469 -18.29 -0.95 3.06
N GLU A 470 -18.36 -0.77 4.37
CA GLU A 470 -18.53 0.54 5.00
C GLU A 470 -17.35 1.48 4.67
N LEU A 471 -16.11 1.00 4.81
CA LEU A 471 -14.92 1.78 4.40
C LEU A 471 -14.91 2.09 2.90
N SER A 472 -15.33 1.14 2.04
CA SER A 472 -15.48 1.39 0.60
C SER A 472 -16.48 2.50 0.32
N ARG A 473 -17.64 2.46 0.98
CA ARG A 473 -18.68 3.48 0.83
C ARG A 473 -18.23 4.86 1.31
N ARG A 474 -17.43 4.94 2.38
CA ARG A 474 -16.87 6.21 2.88
C ARG A 474 -15.94 6.86 1.86
N LEU A 475 -15.07 6.08 1.20
CA LEU A 475 -14.23 6.59 0.12
C LEU A 475 -15.05 7.01 -1.12
N ILE A 476 -16.08 6.24 -1.50
CA ILE A 476 -16.96 6.58 -2.62
C ILE A 476 -17.72 7.88 -2.31
N ARG A 477 -18.21 8.04 -1.08
CA ARG A 477 -18.98 9.20 -0.61
C ARG A 477 -18.25 10.52 -0.80
N LEU A 478 -16.91 10.54 -0.77
CA LEU A 478 -16.11 11.75 -1.07
C LEU A 478 -16.55 12.41 -2.39
N PHE A 479 -16.85 11.58 -3.39
CA PHE A 479 -17.16 12.02 -4.74
C PHE A 479 -18.64 12.20 -4.99
N LEU A 480 -19.53 11.60 -4.21
CA LEU A 480 -20.98 11.65 -4.46
C LEU A 480 -21.61 12.93 -3.93
N ARG A 481 -22.72 13.33 -4.55
CA ARG A 481 -23.55 14.40 -4.00
C ARG A 481 -24.27 13.93 -2.74
N ASN A 482 -24.22 14.73 -1.69
CA ASN A 482 -25.00 14.52 -0.48
C ASN A 482 -26.45 15.03 -0.65
N GLU A 483 -27.25 14.96 0.42
CA GLU A 483 -28.64 15.41 0.43
C GLU A 483 -28.80 16.91 0.08
N GLN A 484 -27.78 17.72 0.33
CA GLN A 484 -27.73 19.13 -0.04
C GLN A 484 -27.21 19.36 -1.47
N GLY A 485 -26.98 18.29 -2.23
CA GLY A 485 -26.46 18.33 -3.60
C GLY A 485 -24.97 18.66 -3.72
N ARG A 486 -24.23 18.68 -2.60
CA ARG A 486 -22.80 19.05 -2.53
C ARG A 486 -21.91 17.82 -2.48
N ARG A 487 -20.70 17.93 -3.03
CA ARG A 487 -19.66 16.88 -2.96
C ARG A 487 -18.61 17.23 -1.89
N PRO A 488 -18.23 16.30 -1.00
CA PRO A 488 -17.18 16.52 -0.03
C PRO A 488 -15.85 16.97 -0.65
N ILE A 489 -15.44 16.39 -1.79
CA ILE A 489 -14.17 16.74 -2.47
C ILE A 489 -13.97 18.23 -2.73
N TYR A 490 -15.04 19.01 -2.91
CA TYR A 490 -14.92 20.44 -3.18
C TYR A 490 -14.93 21.31 -1.92
N GLY A 491 -15.14 20.72 -0.74
CA GLY A 491 -15.18 21.45 0.53
C GLY A 491 -16.04 22.71 0.44
N GLY A 492 -15.45 23.84 0.83
CA GLY A 492 -16.07 25.17 0.79
C GLY A 492 -16.08 25.89 -0.57
N THR A 493 -15.54 25.27 -1.63
CA THR A 493 -15.35 25.95 -2.93
C THR A 493 -16.65 26.04 -3.74
N VAL A 494 -17.36 27.17 -3.60
CA VAL A 494 -18.70 27.40 -4.18
C VAL A 494 -18.76 27.16 -5.69
N LEU A 495 -17.73 27.57 -6.44
CA LEU A 495 -17.69 27.42 -7.90
C LEU A 495 -17.91 25.95 -8.33
N PHE A 496 -17.18 25.02 -7.73
CA PHE A 496 -17.29 23.60 -8.07
C PHE A 496 -18.49 22.90 -7.42
N GLN A 497 -19.16 23.54 -6.45
CA GLN A 497 -20.37 22.99 -5.84
C GLN A 497 -21.63 23.36 -6.63
N GLU A 498 -21.76 24.62 -7.04
CA GLU A 498 -23.04 25.19 -7.48
C GLU A 498 -23.09 25.50 -8.98
N ASP A 499 -21.95 25.85 -9.60
CA ASP A 499 -21.95 26.28 -11.00
C ASP A 499 -22.32 25.12 -11.95
N PRO A 500 -23.36 25.28 -12.80
CA PRO A 500 -23.85 24.21 -13.67
C PRO A 500 -22.84 23.75 -14.72
N HIS A 501 -21.81 24.56 -15.02
CA HIS A 501 -20.74 24.20 -15.95
C HIS A 501 -19.58 23.47 -15.27
N TRP A 502 -19.39 23.62 -13.97
CA TRP A 502 -18.22 23.06 -13.27
C TRP A 502 -18.55 21.91 -12.32
N ARG A 503 -19.74 21.89 -11.72
CA ARG A 503 -20.12 20.95 -10.64
C ARG A 503 -20.11 19.45 -10.98
N ASP A 504 -20.05 19.14 -12.27
CA ASP A 504 -20.03 17.76 -12.79
C ASP A 504 -18.68 17.38 -13.41
N HIS A 505 -17.67 18.27 -13.35
CA HIS A 505 -16.29 18.01 -13.73
C HIS A 505 -15.45 17.68 -12.49
N LEU A 506 -15.36 16.39 -12.19
CA LEU A 506 -14.79 15.91 -10.94
C LEU A 506 -13.27 16.11 -10.92
N LEU A 507 -12.78 16.61 -9.79
CA LEU A 507 -11.35 16.66 -9.49
C LEU A 507 -10.98 15.41 -8.68
N PHE A 508 -9.78 14.91 -8.93
CA PHE A 508 -9.25 13.74 -8.24
C PHE A 508 -8.00 14.19 -7.50
N ASN A 509 -8.16 14.37 -6.20
CA ASN A 509 -7.13 14.94 -5.35
C ASN A 509 -6.13 13.87 -4.86
N GLU A 510 -4.92 14.32 -4.51
CA GLU A 510 -3.87 13.50 -3.89
C GLU A 510 -4.35 12.82 -2.62
N TYR A 511 -4.88 13.62 -1.71
CA TYR A 511 -5.38 13.23 -0.40
C TYR A 511 -6.60 14.06 -0.01
N PHE A 512 -7.26 13.66 1.07
CA PHE A 512 -8.51 14.26 1.52
C PHE A 512 -8.43 14.68 2.98
N HIS A 513 -9.03 15.81 3.31
CA HIS A 513 -9.05 16.34 4.66
C HIS A 513 -9.65 15.31 5.63
N GLY A 514 -8.92 15.01 6.71
CA GLY A 514 -9.25 13.91 7.64
C GLY A 514 -10.61 14.02 8.32
N ASP A 515 -11.14 15.23 8.51
CA ASP A 515 -12.44 15.45 9.14
C ASP A 515 -13.62 15.81 8.22
N ASN A 516 -13.41 16.42 7.06
CA ASN A 516 -14.51 16.93 6.22
C ASN A 516 -14.47 16.44 4.76
N GLY A 517 -13.45 15.67 4.37
CA GLY A 517 -13.35 15.07 3.05
C GLY A 517 -13.04 16.03 1.90
N ALA A 518 -12.68 17.30 2.17
CA ALA A 518 -12.22 18.21 1.14
C ALA A 518 -10.98 17.65 0.43
N GLY A 519 -10.95 17.71 -0.89
CA GLY A 519 -9.78 17.30 -1.68
C GLY A 519 -8.65 18.31 -1.55
N LEU A 520 -7.43 17.80 -1.36
CA LEU A 520 -6.21 18.57 -1.11
C LEU A 520 -5.03 18.02 -1.94
N GLY A 521 -3.92 18.75 -1.98
CA GLY A 521 -2.79 18.42 -2.85
C GLY A 521 -3.15 18.51 -4.34
N ALA A 522 -2.44 17.76 -5.18
CA ALA A 522 -2.64 17.79 -6.62
C ALA A 522 -4.08 17.42 -7.02
N ALA A 523 -4.73 18.27 -7.82
CA ALA A 523 -6.17 18.16 -8.13
C ALA A 523 -6.49 17.32 -9.39
N HIS A 524 -5.47 16.94 -10.16
CA HIS A 524 -5.60 16.09 -11.34
C HIS A 524 -4.97 14.70 -11.12
N GLN A 525 -4.77 14.32 -9.85
CA GLN A 525 -4.18 13.05 -9.42
C GLN A 525 -5.17 11.91 -9.56
N THR A 526 -5.64 11.72 -10.79
CA THR A 526 -6.36 10.52 -11.23
C THR A 526 -5.35 9.38 -11.46
N GLY A 527 -4.42 9.25 -10.51
CA GLY A 527 -3.47 8.16 -10.31
C GLY A 527 -4.06 7.17 -9.31
N TRP A 528 -3.52 7.08 -8.09
CA TRP A 528 -4.09 6.17 -7.08
C TRP A 528 -5.53 6.51 -6.71
N THR A 529 -5.97 7.77 -6.82
CA THR A 529 -7.36 8.15 -6.49
C THR A 529 -8.33 7.57 -7.51
N GLY A 530 -7.84 7.18 -8.69
CA GLY A 530 -8.57 6.37 -9.67
C GLY A 530 -9.05 5.02 -9.13
N LEU A 531 -8.50 4.51 -8.00
CA LEU A 531 -9.01 3.33 -7.30
C LEU A 531 -10.50 3.44 -6.94
N VAL A 532 -11.07 4.65 -6.82
CA VAL A 532 -12.51 4.85 -6.63
C VAL A 532 -13.33 4.15 -7.72
N ALA A 533 -12.84 4.08 -8.96
CA ALA A 533 -13.53 3.36 -10.03
C ALA A 533 -13.69 1.87 -9.73
N LYS A 534 -12.68 1.28 -9.09
CA LYS A 534 -12.69 -0.13 -8.67
C LYS A 534 -13.58 -0.34 -7.45
N LEU A 535 -13.59 0.60 -6.50
CA LEU A 535 -14.48 0.54 -5.33
C LEU A 535 -15.96 0.63 -5.75
N ILE A 536 -16.30 1.54 -6.66
CA ILE A 536 -17.67 1.64 -7.22
C ILE A 536 -18.06 0.34 -7.93
N GLN A 537 -17.14 -0.27 -8.70
CA GLN A 537 -17.40 -1.58 -9.34
C GLN A 537 -17.77 -2.69 -8.34
N GLN A 538 -17.26 -2.61 -7.11
CA GLN A 538 -17.40 -3.66 -6.09
C GLN A 538 -18.51 -3.39 -5.08
N SER A 539 -18.73 -2.11 -4.71
CA SER A 539 -19.52 -1.71 -3.54
C SER A 539 -20.44 -0.49 -3.79
N GLY A 540 -20.49 0.03 -5.02
CA GLY A 540 -21.39 1.12 -5.40
C GLY A 540 -22.81 0.67 -5.66
#